data_AF-A0A0M0K1W6-F1
#
_entry.id   AF-A0A0M0K1W6-F1
#
_cell.length_a   1.000
_cell.length_b   1.000
_cell.length_c   1.000
_cell.angle_alpha   90.00
_cell.angle_beta   90.00
_cell.angle_gamma   90.00
#
_symmetry.space_group_name_H-M   'P 1'
#
loop_
_entity.id
_entity.type
_entity.pdbx_description
1 polymer ?
#
loop_
_entity_poly.entity_id
_entity_poly.type
_entity_poly.pdbx_seq_one_letter_code
_entity_poly.pdbx_strand_id
1 'polypeptide(L)'
;MEVSARHIEPLQLVRYAATERFGPHHDYHEYNADGKLGSSVQGEQRAFTVLVFGATLGPDAGGETHFPHLHVSVAPRLGDALVWANVGADGAPNPRSLHEGRPPAAGNGKLAINVWVCDREFTTSETLERVVRT
;
A
#
# COMPACT_ATOMS: atom_id res chain seq x y z
N MET A 1 12.91 14.47 2.69
CA MET A 1 13.37 13.42 1.77
C MET A 1 13.04 13.89 0.36
N GLU A 2 14.03 13.92 -0.53
CA GLU A 2 13.79 14.08 -1.96
C GLU A 2 13.35 12.73 -2.52
N VAL A 3 12.19 12.66 -3.18
CA VAL A 3 11.65 11.40 -3.70
C VAL A 3 11.91 11.33 -5.19
N SER A 4 12.58 10.25 -5.60
CA SER A 4 12.84 9.91 -7.00
C SER A 4 12.15 8.58 -7.36
N ALA A 5 12.04 8.26 -8.66
CA ALA A 5 11.52 6.97 -9.10
C ALA A 5 12.30 5.78 -8.56
N ARG A 6 13.57 5.98 -8.15
CA ARG A 6 14.39 4.93 -7.53
C ARG A 6 13.98 4.62 -6.09
N HIS A 7 13.07 5.38 -5.49
CA HIS A 7 12.50 5.04 -4.18
C HIS A 7 11.24 4.16 -4.30
N ILE A 8 10.77 3.89 -5.51
CA ILE A 8 9.47 3.25 -5.73
C ILE A 8 9.69 1.75 -5.96
N GLU A 9 9.04 0.92 -5.15
CA GLU A 9 8.94 -0.52 -5.44
C GLU A 9 8.17 -0.75 -6.75
N PRO A 10 8.37 -1.89 -7.44
CA PRO A 10 7.55 -2.22 -8.61
C PRO A 10 6.06 -2.11 -8.30
N LEU A 11 5.33 -1.43 -9.19
CA LEU A 11 3.91 -1.12 -8.99
C LEU A 11 3.10 -2.40 -8.83
N GLN A 12 2.24 -2.43 -7.83
CA GLN A 12 1.37 -3.58 -7.60
C GLN A 12 -0.07 -3.24 -8.02
N LEU A 13 -0.53 -3.84 -9.12
CA LEU A 13 -1.93 -3.80 -9.52
C LEU A 13 -2.71 -4.85 -8.73
N VAL A 14 -3.79 -4.43 -8.08
CA VAL A 14 -4.67 -5.30 -7.30
C VAL A 14 -6.09 -5.20 -7.82
N ARG A 15 -6.73 -6.36 -7.97
CA ARG A 15 -8.14 -6.49 -8.33
C ARG A 15 -8.84 -7.28 -7.23
N TYR A 16 -9.98 -6.77 -6.76
CA TYR A 16 -10.90 -7.49 -5.88
C TYR A 16 -12.20 -7.77 -6.63
N ALA A 17 -12.58 -9.03 -6.73
CA ALA A 17 -13.92 -9.45 -7.08
C ALA A 17 -14.89 -9.21 -5.91
N ALA A 18 -16.18 -9.42 -6.17
CA ALA A 18 -17.20 -9.36 -5.13
C ALA A 18 -16.80 -10.24 -3.95
N THR A 19 -17.03 -9.75 -2.72
CA THR A 19 -16.71 -10.41 -1.44
C THR A 19 -15.22 -10.58 -1.10
N GLU A 20 -14.31 -10.42 -2.06
CA GLU A 20 -12.87 -10.45 -1.79
C GLU A 20 -12.46 -9.22 -0.99
N ARG A 21 -11.59 -9.40 -0.01
CA ARG A 21 -11.11 -8.33 0.87
C ARG A 21 -9.63 -8.47 1.11
N PHE A 22 -9.01 -7.38 1.58
CA PHE A 22 -7.70 -7.44 2.22
C PHE A 22 -7.85 -6.93 3.65
N GLY A 23 -7.59 -7.81 4.63
CA GLY A 23 -7.84 -7.52 6.03
C GLY A 23 -6.98 -6.39 6.58
N PRO A 24 -7.24 -5.96 7.83
CA PRO A 24 -6.44 -4.92 8.48
C PRO A 24 -4.96 -5.27 8.49
N HIS A 25 -4.14 -4.37 7.96
CA HIS A 25 -2.69 -4.52 7.88
C HIS A 25 -1.99 -3.16 7.84
N HIS A 26 -0.67 -3.20 7.97
CA HIS A 26 0.21 -2.07 7.74
C HIS A 26 1.08 -2.31 6.51
N ASP A 27 1.48 -1.22 5.88
CA ASP A 27 2.43 -1.27 4.76
C ASP A 27 3.87 -1.10 5.20
N TYR A 28 4.16 -0.64 6.43
CA TYR A 28 5.54 -0.62 6.92
C TYR A 28 6.04 -2.05 7.15
N HIS A 29 7.34 -2.25 6.95
CA HIS A 29 8.02 -3.47 7.33
C HIS A 29 8.22 -3.52 8.85
N GLU A 30 8.03 -4.71 9.43
CA GLU A 30 8.31 -4.98 10.83
C GLU A 30 9.76 -5.48 11.00
N TYR A 31 10.31 -5.31 12.21
CA TYR A 31 11.59 -5.91 12.57
C TYR A 31 11.40 -7.37 12.94
N ASN A 32 12.27 -8.23 12.42
CA ASN A 32 12.31 -9.63 12.81
C ASN A 32 13.01 -9.82 14.18
N ALA A 33 13.05 -11.06 14.67
CA ALA A 33 13.65 -11.39 15.96
C ALA A 33 15.14 -11.03 16.08
N ASP A 34 15.86 -10.95 14.94
CA ASP A 34 17.28 -10.59 14.88
C ASP A 34 17.49 -9.06 14.77
N GLY A 35 16.43 -8.25 14.89
CA GLY A 35 16.48 -6.80 14.79
C GLY A 35 16.70 -6.29 13.35
N LYS A 36 16.53 -7.15 12.34
CA LYS A 36 16.60 -6.74 10.93
C LYS A 36 15.21 -6.41 10.42
N LEU A 37 15.12 -5.36 9.61
CA LEU A 37 13.87 -4.99 8.97
C LEU A 37 13.46 -6.06 7.95
N GLY A 38 12.19 -6.48 7.96
CA GLY A 38 11.59 -7.44 7.03
C GLY A 38 11.38 -6.88 5.62
N SER A 39 12.35 -6.10 5.15
CA SER A 39 12.39 -5.46 3.83
C SER A 39 12.29 -6.47 2.70
N SER A 40 11.71 -6.03 1.59
CA SER A 40 11.55 -6.84 0.38
C SER A 40 12.87 -6.97 -0.41
N VAL A 41 13.77 -5.98 -0.33
CA VAL A 41 14.98 -5.90 -1.16
C VAL A 41 16.29 -5.78 -0.36
N GLN A 42 16.50 -4.65 0.32
CA GLN A 42 17.82 -4.16 0.77
C GLN A 42 17.77 -3.43 2.13
N GLY A 43 16.85 -3.81 3.01
CA GLY A 43 16.66 -3.18 4.32
C GLY A 43 15.93 -1.84 4.26
N GLU A 44 15.24 -1.52 3.18
CA GLU A 44 14.39 -0.33 3.07
C GLU A 44 13.12 -0.41 3.91
N GLN A 45 12.65 0.75 4.35
CA GLN A 45 11.33 0.92 4.94
C GLN A 45 10.40 1.58 3.93
N ARG A 46 9.14 1.15 3.84
CA ARG A 46 8.09 1.84 3.08
C ARG A 46 7.67 3.06 3.89
N ALA A 47 8.13 4.25 3.48
CA ALA A 47 7.86 5.50 4.17
C ALA A 47 6.42 5.99 3.93
N PHE A 48 5.95 5.88 2.69
CA PHE A 48 4.60 6.29 2.29
C PHE A 48 3.96 5.25 1.36
N THR A 49 2.63 5.22 1.36
CA THR A 49 1.85 4.53 0.33
C THR A 49 1.04 5.54 -0.45
N VAL A 50 1.02 5.36 -1.77
CA VAL A 50 0.03 5.97 -2.66
C VAL A 50 -0.85 4.84 -3.22
N LEU A 51 -2.14 4.88 -2.94
CA LEU A 51 -3.13 3.96 -3.51
C LEU A 51 -3.93 4.70 -4.58
N VAL A 52 -3.77 4.32 -5.84
CA VAL A 52 -4.48 4.92 -6.97
C VAL A 52 -5.68 4.06 -7.35
N PHE A 53 -6.88 4.63 -7.41
CA PHE A 53 -8.08 3.90 -7.79
C PHE A 53 -8.24 3.80 -9.30
N GLY A 54 -8.37 2.57 -9.81
CA GLY A 54 -8.54 2.24 -11.22
C GLY A 54 -10.00 2.09 -11.67
N ALA A 55 -10.97 2.34 -10.78
CA ALA A 55 -12.40 2.33 -11.08
C ALA A 55 -13.19 3.20 -10.09
N THR A 56 -14.34 3.73 -10.52
CA THR A 56 -15.31 4.36 -9.63
C THR A 56 -16.31 3.33 -9.15
N LEU A 57 -16.51 3.24 -7.84
CA LEU A 57 -17.59 2.48 -7.23
C LEU A 57 -18.67 3.43 -6.72
N GLY A 58 -19.93 3.08 -6.99
CA GLY A 58 -21.07 3.88 -6.56
C GLY A 58 -21.34 3.77 -5.06
N PRO A 59 -22.32 4.53 -4.55
CA PRO A 59 -22.85 4.33 -3.20
C PRO A 59 -23.24 2.87 -2.98
N ASP A 60 -23.01 2.35 -1.77
CA ASP A 60 -23.34 0.98 -1.34
C ASP A 60 -22.66 -0.17 -2.11
N ALA A 61 -21.73 0.15 -3.03
CA ALA A 61 -20.98 -0.85 -3.79
C ALA A 61 -19.88 -1.54 -2.97
N GLY A 62 -19.61 -1.10 -1.74
CA GLY A 62 -18.48 -1.52 -0.93
C GLY A 62 -17.14 -1.15 -1.59
N GLY A 63 -16.08 -1.92 -1.27
CA GLY A 63 -14.76 -1.71 -1.88
C GLY A 63 -13.96 -0.54 -1.30
N GLU A 64 -14.41 0.07 -0.21
CA GLU A 64 -13.72 1.19 0.44
C GLU A 64 -12.33 0.78 0.92
N THR A 65 -11.43 1.76 0.95
CA THR A 65 -10.23 1.65 1.79
C THR A 65 -10.59 2.25 3.16
N HIS A 66 -10.56 1.44 4.20
CA HIS A 66 -10.99 1.81 5.55
C HIS A 66 -9.78 1.88 6.50
N PHE A 67 -9.66 3.01 7.21
CA PHE A 67 -8.64 3.28 8.22
C PHE A 67 -9.29 3.25 9.61
N PRO A 68 -9.34 2.08 10.28
CA PRO A 68 -10.07 1.91 11.54
C PRO A 68 -9.64 2.87 12.65
N HIS A 69 -8.34 3.16 12.80
CA HIS A 69 -7.84 4.08 13.84
C HIS A 69 -8.13 5.55 13.54
N LEU A 70 -8.51 5.88 12.31
CA LEU A 70 -8.91 7.23 11.92
C LEU A 70 -10.43 7.39 11.85
N HIS A 71 -11.19 6.29 11.90
CA HIS A 71 -12.63 6.26 11.63
C HIS A 71 -12.97 6.88 10.25
N VAL A 72 -12.13 6.60 9.25
CA VAL A 72 -12.28 7.10 7.87
C VAL A 72 -12.41 5.94 6.91
N SER A 73 -13.41 5.99 6.04
CA SER A 73 -13.55 5.11 4.88
C SER A 73 -13.57 5.96 3.62
N VAL A 74 -12.82 5.55 2.60
CA VAL A 74 -12.80 6.25 1.31
C VAL A 74 -13.26 5.30 0.20
N ALA A 75 -14.33 5.68 -0.48
CA ALA A 75 -14.85 4.96 -1.63
C ALA A 75 -13.96 5.18 -2.87
N PRO A 76 -13.74 4.16 -3.71
CA PRO A 76 -12.98 4.31 -4.94
C PRO A 76 -13.64 5.26 -5.94
N ARG A 77 -12.87 6.24 -6.43
CA ARG A 77 -13.23 7.07 -7.59
C ARG A 77 -12.09 7.03 -8.59
N LEU A 78 -12.38 6.70 -9.84
CA LEU A 78 -11.38 6.53 -10.90
C LEU A 78 -10.42 7.72 -10.96
N GLY A 79 -9.11 7.45 -10.87
CA GLY A 79 -8.04 8.43 -10.96
C GLY A 79 -7.71 9.13 -9.64
N ASP A 80 -8.55 9.05 -8.60
CA ASP A 80 -8.20 9.56 -7.28
C ASP A 80 -7.10 8.70 -6.65
N ALA A 81 -6.30 9.33 -5.81
CA ALA A 81 -5.26 8.67 -5.04
C ALA A 81 -5.39 8.99 -3.54
N LEU A 82 -5.19 7.97 -2.71
CA LEU A 82 -4.95 8.14 -1.28
C LEU A 82 -3.46 8.14 -1.03
N VAL A 83 -3.01 9.03 -0.15
CA VAL A 83 -1.60 9.11 0.27
C VAL A 83 -1.54 9.14 1.78
N TRP A 84 -0.71 8.28 2.37
CA TRP A 84 -0.48 8.28 3.81
C TRP A 84 0.96 7.90 4.16
N ALA A 85 1.40 8.35 5.34
CA ALA A 85 2.69 8.00 5.91
C ALA A 85 2.58 6.70 6.72
N ASN A 86 3.45 5.74 6.44
CA ASN A 86 3.55 4.47 7.16
C ASN A 86 4.48 4.56 8.37
N VAL A 87 5.40 5.51 8.37
CA VAL A 87 6.29 5.79 9.50
C VAL A 87 6.30 7.29 9.83
N GLY A 88 6.64 7.62 11.07
CA GLY A 88 6.88 8.99 11.54
C GLY A 88 8.18 9.58 11.00
N ALA A 89 8.40 10.86 11.27
CA ALA A 89 9.63 11.56 10.85
C ALA A 89 10.90 11.00 11.53
N ASP A 90 10.72 10.33 12.67
CA ASP A 90 11.75 9.59 13.41
C ASP A 90 11.94 8.15 12.90
N GLY A 91 11.19 7.73 11.87
CA GLY A 91 11.19 6.38 11.33
C GLY A 91 10.37 5.38 12.14
N ALA A 92 9.69 5.79 13.22
CA ALA A 92 8.86 4.91 14.02
C ALA A 92 7.61 4.48 13.23
N PRO A 93 7.17 3.19 13.31
CA PRO A 93 5.91 2.75 12.70
C PRO A 93 4.74 3.64 13.10
N ASN A 94 3.88 3.99 12.15
CA ASN A 94 2.68 4.79 12.39
C ASN A 94 1.46 3.86 12.57
N PRO A 95 0.96 3.62 13.80
CA PRO A 95 -0.18 2.71 13.99
C PRO A 95 -1.47 3.24 13.34
N ARG A 96 -1.57 4.54 13.10
CA ARG A 96 -2.75 5.16 12.46
C ARG A 96 -2.84 4.83 10.96
N SER A 97 -1.80 4.24 10.37
CA SER A 97 -1.82 3.75 8.98
C SER A 97 -2.47 2.37 8.82
N LEU A 98 -2.93 1.73 9.92
CA LEU A 98 -3.69 0.48 9.83
C LEU A 98 -4.86 0.69 8.88
N HIS A 99 -4.94 -0.15 7.86
CA HIS A 99 -5.98 -0.04 6.85
C HIS A 99 -6.40 -1.39 6.29
N GLU A 100 -7.57 -1.44 5.68
CA GLU A 100 -8.12 -2.62 5.04
C GLU A 100 -8.81 -2.25 3.72
N GLY A 101 -8.80 -3.18 2.78
CA GLY A 101 -9.65 -3.15 1.59
C GLY A 101 -10.96 -3.85 1.90
N ARG A 102 -12.04 -3.09 2.10
CA ARG A 102 -13.38 -3.63 2.35
C ARG A 102 -13.88 -4.38 1.10
N PRO A 103 -14.69 -5.43 1.27
CA PRO A 103 -15.17 -6.21 0.14
C PRO A 103 -16.11 -5.40 -0.76
N PRO A 104 -15.95 -5.45 -2.09
CA PRO A 104 -17.00 -5.00 -2.99
C PRO A 104 -18.27 -5.85 -2.83
N ALA A 105 -19.43 -5.22 -2.93
CA ALA A 105 -20.72 -5.88 -2.96
C ALA A 105 -20.89 -6.74 -4.23
N ALA A 106 -21.86 -7.65 -4.23
CA ALA A 106 -22.17 -8.51 -5.37
C ALA A 106 -22.36 -7.68 -6.66
N GLY A 107 -21.74 -8.14 -7.76
CA GLY A 107 -21.78 -7.45 -9.05
C GLY A 107 -20.77 -6.31 -9.22
N ASN A 108 -20.04 -5.93 -8.16
CA ASN A 108 -19.00 -4.90 -8.22
C ASN A 108 -17.59 -5.51 -8.18
N GLY A 109 -16.61 -4.75 -8.66
CA GLY A 109 -15.20 -5.09 -8.57
C GLY A 109 -14.33 -3.86 -8.37
N LYS A 110 -13.32 -3.97 -7.51
CA LYS A 110 -12.35 -2.89 -7.24
C LYS A 110 -11.07 -3.15 -8.03
N LEU A 111 -10.52 -2.08 -8.61
CA LEU A 111 -9.19 -2.07 -9.21
C LEU A 111 -8.38 -0.95 -8.56
N ALA A 112 -7.15 -1.23 -8.14
CA ALA A 112 -6.27 -0.22 -7.57
C ALA A 112 -4.79 -0.54 -7.82
N ILE A 113 -3.93 0.47 -7.73
CA ILE A 113 -2.48 0.33 -7.83
C ILE A 113 -1.87 0.80 -6.51
N ASN A 114 -1.10 -0.06 -5.85
CA ASN A 114 -0.22 0.32 -4.74
C ASN A 114 1.10 0.84 -5.30
N VAL A 115 1.49 2.04 -4.86
CA VAL A 115 2.81 2.62 -5.08
C VAL A 115 3.45 2.80 -3.71
N TRP A 116 4.40 1.94 -3.38
CA TRP A 116 5.15 2.04 -2.14
C TRP A 116 6.40 2.87 -2.35
N VAL A 117 6.53 3.94 -1.57
CA VAL A 117 7.67 4.85 -1.60
C VAL A 117 8.56 4.55 -0.40
N CYS A 118 9.76 4.07 -0.68
CA CYS A 118 10.74 3.65 0.31
C CYS A 118 11.61 4.80 0.83
N ASP A 119 12.22 4.60 1.99
CA ASP A 119 13.11 5.55 2.68
C ASP A 119 14.49 5.71 2.01
N ARG A 120 14.80 4.86 1.03
CA ARG A 120 16.09 4.85 0.31
C ARG A 120 15.91 4.41 -1.14
N GLU A 121 16.88 4.78 -1.97
CA GLU A 121 16.90 4.41 -3.37
C GLU A 121 17.33 2.95 -3.59
N PHE A 122 16.69 2.31 -4.57
CA PHE A 122 17.14 1.08 -5.19
C PHE A 122 18.30 1.36 -6.14
N THR A 123 19.46 0.77 -5.85
CA THR A 123 20.64 0.84 -6.72
C THR A 123 20.51 -0.23 -7.79
N THR A 124 19.97 0.15 -8.95
CA THR A 124 19.69 -0.70 -10.11
C THR A 124 20.84 -1.65 -10.49
N SER A 125 20.73 -2.92 -10.07
CA SER A 125 21.14 -4.13 -10.82
C SER A 125 20.54 -5.39 -10.18
N GLU A 126 20.43 -5.45 -8.85
CA GLU A 126 19.96 -6.65 -8.14
C GLU A 126 18.43 -6.67 -7.88
N THR A 127 17.78 -5.51 -7.87
CA THR A 127 16.36 -5.35 -7.50
C THR A 127 15.39 -5.84 -8.58
N LEU A 128 15.68 -5.58 -9.86
CA LEU A 128 14.79 -5.98 -10.97
C LEU A 128 14.81 -7.51 -11.19
N GLU A 129 15.94 -8.18 -10.97
CA GLU A 129 16.06 -9.63 -11.18
C GLU A 129 15.31 -10.45 -10.13
N ARG A 130 15.14 -9.91 -8.92
CA ARG A 130 14.50 -10.62 -7.81
C ARG A 130 12.98 -10.48 -7.80
N VAL A 131 12.44 -9.35 -8.25
CA VAL A 131 10.98 -9.10 -8.26
C VAL A 131 10.26 -9.83 -9.41
N VAL A 132 10.95 -10.17 -10.50
CA VAL A 132 10.34 -10.94 -11.62
C VAL A 132 10.19 -12.44 -11.28
N ARG A 133 10.79 -12.93 -10.19
CA ARG A 133 10.84 -14.36 -9.84
C ARG A 133 9.83 -14.83 -8.77
N THR A 134 8.91 -13.98 -8.34
CA THR A 134 7.81 -14.32 -7.40
C THR A 134 6.47 -14.20 -8.10
#